data_AF-F8UI57-F1
#
_entry.id   AF-F8UI57-F1
#
_cell.length_a   1.000
_cell.length_b   1.000
_cell.length_c   1.000
_cell.angle_alpha   90.00
_cell.angle_beta   90.00
_cell.angle_gamma   90.00
#
_symmetry.space_group_name_H-M   'P 1'
#
loop_
_entity.id
_entity.type
_entity.pdbx_description
1 polymer ?
#
loop_
_entity_poly.entity_id
_entity_poly.type
_entity_poly.pdbx_seq_one_letter_code
_entity_poly.pdbx_strand_id
1 'polypeptide(L)' 'MNFIRLAQYWQKIDKVSSRLKMTALLAELFKAAGDAEIGQIVYLSLGRLRPKYEGIEFNLAEKMMLRAI' A
#
# COMPACT_ATOMS: atom_id res chain seq x y z
N MET A 1 11.74 4.13 -1.69
CA MET A 1 11.50 4.72 -0.36
C MET A 1 11.57 3.61 0.68
N ASN A 2 11.93 3.94 1.92
CA ASN A 2 11.93 2.96 2.99
C ASN A 2 10.49 2.58 3.38
N PHE A 3 10.26 1.30 3.68
CA PHE A 3 8.92 0.80 4.03
C PHE A 3 8.30 1.52 5.23
N ILE A 4 9.11 1.93 6.22
CA ILE A 4 8.62 2.71 7.38
C ILE A 4 7.98 4.04 6.95
N ARG A 5 8.51 4.70 5.92
CA ARG A 5 7.97 5.96 5.39
C ARG A 5 6.64 5.71 4.66
N LEU A 6 6.54 4.62 3.91
CA LEU A 6 5.30 4.19 3.26
C LEU A 6 4.21 3.89 4.30
N ALA A 7 4.54 3.13 5.36
CA ALA A 7 3.62 2.80 6.43
C ALA A 7 3.08 4.05 7.15
N GLN A 8 3.91 5.08 7.33
CA GLN A 8 3.48 6.37 7.88
C GLN A 8 2.47 7.09 6.98
N TYR A 9 2.59 7.00 5.65
CA TYR A 9 1.59 7.52 4.73
C TYR A 9 0.25 6.78 4.86
N TRP A 10 0.27 5.45 4.90
CA TRP A 10 -0.95 4.65 5.09
C TRP A 10 -1.62 4.96 6.44
N GLN A 11 -0.85 5.09 7.52
CA GLN A 11 -1.40 5.47 8.82
C GLN A 11 -2.10 6.85 8.79
N LYS A 12 -1.58 7.82 8.03
CA LYS A 12 -2.23 9.12 7.84
C LYS A 12 -3.53 8.98 7.05
N ILE A 13 -3.52 8.16 6.00
CA ILE A 13 -4.69 7.89 5.15
C ILE A 13 -5.81 7.24 5.95
N ASP A 14 -5.52 6.23 6.77
CA ASP A 14 -6.52 5.50 7.57
C ASP A 14 -7.21 6.38 8.62
N LYS A 15 -6.53 7.43 9.08
CA LYS A 15 -7.07 8.38 10.06
C LYS A 15 -8.05 9.40 9.45
N VAL A 16 -8.21 9.42 8.13
CA VAL A 16 -8.97 10.44 7.41
C VAL A 16 -10.25 9.83 6.80
N SER A 17 -11.40 10.40 7.15
CA SER A 17 -12.70 10.02 6.55
C SER A 17 -13.07 10.84 5.30
N SER A 18 -12.39 11.97 5.06
CA SER A 18 -12.65 12.82 3.90
C SER A 18 -11.99 12.26 2.65
N ARG A 19 -12.80 11.92 1.64
CA ARG A 19 -12.34 11.46 0.32
C ARG A 19 -11.36 12.43 -0.32
N LEU A 20 -11.61 13.74 -0.26
CA LEU A 20 -10.73 14.75 -0.86
C LEU A 20 -9.35 14.76 -0.18
N LYS A 21 -9.31 14.70 1.15
CA LYS A 21 -8.06 14.64 1.91
C LYS A 21 -7.31 13.33 1.65
N MET A 22 -8.01 12.21 1.56
CA MET A 22 -7.45 10.92 1.19
C MET A 22 -6.80 10.97 -0.19
N THR A 23 -7.49 11.52 -1.20
CA THR A 23 -6.93 11.72 -2.55
C THR A 23 -5.69 12.60 -2.52
N ALA A 24 -5.68 13.67 -1.73
CA ALA A 24 -4.52 14.54 -1.59
C ALA A 24 -3.30 13.81 -0.99
N LEU A 25 -3.51 13.01 0.06
CA LEU A 25 -2.45 12.20 0.69
C LEU A 25 -1.90 11.13 -0.25
N LEU A 26 -2.76 10.45 -1.02
CA LEU A 26 -2.33 9.49 -2.04
C LEU A 26 -1.54 10.17 -3.16
N ALA A 27 -1.97 11.35 -3.62
CA ALA A 27 -1.23 12.11 -4.61
C ALA A 27 0.15 12.54 -4.09
N GLU A 28 0.26 12.92 -2.82
CA GLU A 28 1.56 13.22 -2.18
C GLU A 28 2.45 11.98 -2.12
N LEU A 29 1.91 10.84 -1.69
CA LEU A 29 2.62 9.56 -1.65
C LEU A 29 3.18 9.19 -3.03
N PHE A 30 2.36 9.29 -4.09
CA PHE A 30 2.78 8.91 -5.44
C PHE A 30 3.81 9.87 -6.04
N LYS A 31 3.77 11.16 -5.68
CA LYS A 31 4.83 12.11 -6.07
C LYS A 31 6.15 11.87 -5.32
N ALA A 32 6.08 11.34 -4.10
CA ALA A 32 7.25 11.04 -3.29
C ALA A 32 7.89 9.67 -3.60
N ALA A 33 7.20 8.81 -4.36
CA ALA A 33 7.70 7.51 -4.78
C ALA A 33 8.70 7.63 -5.94
N GLY A 34 9.71 6.78 -5.95
CA GLY A 34 10.62 6.65 -7.10
C GLY A 34 10.01 5.84 -8.25
N ASP A 35 10.55 6.03 -9.45
CA ASP A 35 10.06 5.41 -10.70
C ASP A 35 10.04 3.87 -10.65
N ALA A 36 11.02 3.26 -9.99
CA ALA A 36 11.14 1.81 -9.91
C ALA A 36 10.13 1.16 -8.94
N GLU A 37 9.58 1.93 -7.99
CA GLU A 37 8.74 1.40 -6.91
C GLU A 37 7.28 1.84 -6.98
N ILE A 38 6.96 2.90 -7.71
CA ILE A 38 5.60 3.47 -7.77
C ILE A 38 4.55 2.42 -8.13
N GLY A 39 4.85 1.53 -9.09
CA GLY A 39 3.95 0.45 -9.48
C GLY A 39 3.60 -0.48 -8.32
N GLN A 40 4.60 -0.87 -7.52
CA GLN A 40 4.39 -1.71 -6.34
C GLN A 40 3.58 -0.97 -5.28
N ILE A 41 3.90 0.30 -5.02
CA ILE A 41 3.21 1.13 -4.03
C ILE A 41 1.73 1.30 -4.37
N VAL A 42 1.38 1.46 -5.64
CA VAL A 42 -0.02 1.54 -6.10
C VAL A 42 -0.77 0.25 -5.76
N TYR A 43 -0.23 -0.93 -6.10
CA TYR A 43 -0.91 -2.19 -5.80
C TYR A 43 -0.97 -2.46 -4.30
N LEU A 44 0.10 -2.19 -3.55
CA LEU A 44 0.13 -2.37 -2.11
C LEU A 44 -0.88 -1.47 -1.41
N SER A 45 -1.07 -0.24 -1.87
CA SER A 45 -2.10 0.68 -1.36
C SER A 45 -3.53 0.19 -1.62
N LEU A 46 -3.72 -0.74 -2.58
CA LEU A 46 -4.98 -1.44 -2.84
C LEU A 46 -5.06 -2.80 -2.12
N GLY A 47 -4.08 -3.14 -1.29
CA GLY A 47 -3.97 -4.42 -0.59
C GLY A 47 -3.58 -5.60 -1.50
N ARG A 48 -2.83 -5.35 -2.57
CA ARG A 48 -2.44 -6.38 -3.57
C ARG A 48 -0.95 -6.33 -3.89
N LEU A 49 -0.40 -7.45 -4.37
CA LEU A 49 0.96 -7.50 -4.89
C LEU A 49 1.05 -7.08 -6.36
N ARG A 50 0.03 -7.42 -7.14
CA ARG A 50 0.02 -7.36 -8.60
C ARG A 50 -1.38 -7.03 -9.15
N PRO A 51 -1.49 -6.67 -10.44
CA PRO A 51 -2.78 -6.58 -11.10
C PRO A 51 -3.56 -7.90 -11.01
N LYS A 52 -4.89 -7.80 -10.90
CA LYS A 52 -5.77 -8.98 -10.77
C LYS A 52 -5.63 -10.00 -11.91
N TYR A 53 -5.35 -9.53 -13.12
CA TYR A 53 -5.27 -10.41 -14.30
C TYR A 53 -4.01 -11.30 -14.32
N GLU A 54 -2.99 -10.99 -13.51
CA GLU A 54 -1.79 -11.82 -13.39
C GLU A 54 -2.00 -13.05 -12.50
N GLY A 55 -3.06 -13.07 -11.67
CA GLY A 55 -3.37 -14.19 -10.77
C GLY A 55 -2.36 -14.39 -9.63
N ILE A 56 -1.48 -13.41 -9.37
CA ILE A 56 -0.46 -13.47 -8.33
C ILE A 56 -1.03 -12.94 -7.01
N GLU A 57 -1.09 -13.81 -6.00
CA GLU A 57 -1.61 -13.54 -4.66
C GLU A 57 -0.56 -13.83 -3.57
N PHE A 58 -0.80 -13.34 -2.35
CA PHE A 58 0.10 -13.61 -1.21
C PHE A 58 0.15 -15.08 -0.80
N ASN A 59 -0.88 -15.88 -1.13
CA ASN A 59 -1.00 -17.28 -0.73
C ASN A 59 -0.75 -17.52 0.78
N LEU A 60 -1.23 -16.60 1.61
CA LEU A 60 -0.95 -16.56 3.03
C LEU A 60 -2.25 -16.63 3.84
N ALA A 61 -2.41 -17.69 4.61
CA ALA A 61 -3.55 -17.84 5.50
C ALA A 61 -3.33 -17.08 6.82
N GLU A 62 -4.42 -16.66 7.46
CA GLU A 62 -4.39 -16.00 8.78
C GLU A 62 -3.64 -16.83 9.84
N LYS A 63 -3.84 -18.15 9.85
CA LYS A 63 -3.10 -19.05 10.76
C LYS A 63 -1.59 -19.11 10.48
N MET A 64 -1.16 -18.86 9.24
CA MET A 64 0.27 -18.77 8.91
C MET A 64 0.85 -17.45 9.43
N MET A 65 0.09 -16.35 9.31
CA MET A 65 0.47 -15.04 9.85
C MET A 65 0.65 -15.07 11.37
N LEU A 66 -0.29 -15.68 12.08
CA LEU A 66 -0.21 -15.80 13.54
C LEU A 66 1.02 -16.58 14.03
N ARG A 67 1.60 -17.46 13.19
CA ARG A 67 2.83 -18.19 13.53
C ARG A 67 4.10 -17.42 13.20
N ALA A 68 4.01 -16.42 12.32
CA ALA A 68 5.15 -15.66 11.82
C ALA A 68 5.45 -14.40 12.65
N ILE A 69 4.48 -13.95 13.45
CA ILE A 69 4.59 -12.87 14.44
C ILE A 69 5.05 -13.49 15.77
#